data_AF-A0A7S1CGK4-F1
#
_entry.id   AF-A0A7S1CGK4-F1
#
_cell.length_a   1.000
_cell.length_b   1.000
_cell.length_c   1.000
_cell.angle_alpha   90.00
_cell.angle_beta   90.00
_cell.angle_gamma   90.00
#
_symmetry.space_group_name_H-M   'P 1'
#
loop_
_entity.id
_entity.type
_entity.pdbx_description
1 polymer ?
#
loop_
_entity_poly.entity_id
_entity_poly.type
_entity_poly.pdbx_seq_one_letter_code
_entity_poly.pdbx_strand_id
1 'polypeptide(L)'
;IELYATATAEIQTITVSASSPVGGTFRLSFGGETTSEISYDMNGPTVEHALESLSTIVDVAVEHMGNDAQGGSIWEVTFADPVGDVAAITGDGSGLTGTDAFVSVDTSQQGSVLGGTFTLTFEQQVTADIAFDAAAADVKSALEALVSVDTVTVTRTGDAAAGFAFSVTFSGGALAGDQPLMEGDDTGLTGADKQLIVNEATAGSDAGLSVSFDAPANDGGNAVSHYTLTWDTADTFDSGNEATADLDAATAGASCDGCYFISTGLTVDAIYYLRVVAVNIKGAGAAAVSSGVQNGEAF
;
A
#
# COMPACT_ATOMS: atom_id res chain seq x y z
N ILE A 1 -1.42 1.16 3.17
CA ILE A 1 -1.34 1.08 1.70
C ILE A 1 -2.01 -0.21 1.29
N GLU A 2 -3.04 -0.15 0.46
CA GLU A 2 -3.79 -1.31 -0.02
C GLU A 2 -3.73 -1.35 -1.54
N LEU A 3 -3.43 -2.52 -2.09
CA LEU A 3 -3.35 -2.81 -3.51
C LEU A 3 -4.31 -3.93 -3.82
N TYR A 4 -5.22 -3.72 -4.77
CA TYR A 4 -6.13 -4.77 -5.24
C TYR A 4 -6.55 -4.54 -6.68
N ALA A 5 -7.00 -5.60 -7.34
CA ALA A 5 -7.63 -5.57 -8.66
C ALA A 5 -8.75 -6.61 -8.70
N THR A 6 -9.71 -6.45 -9.60
CA THR A 6 -10.72 -7.47 -9.87
C THR A 6 -10.05 -8.60 -10.65
N ALA A 7 -9.92 -9.77 -10.02
CA ALA A 7 -9.46 -10.98 -10.71
C ALA A 7 -10.54 -11.50 -11.66
N THR A 8 -10.20 -11.67 -12.94
CA THR A 8 -11.07 -12.27 -13.95
C THR A 8 -10.37 -13.47 -14.58
N ALA A 9 -11.08 -14.60 -14.65
CA ALA A 9 -10.62 -15.76 -15.40
C ALA A 9 -10.58 -15.44 -16.90
N GLU A 10 -9.60 -16.01 -17.59
CA GLU A 10 -9.59 -16.00 -19.05
C GLU A 10 -10.54 -17.06 -19.60
N ILE A 11 -11.27 -16.70 -20.64
CA ILE A 11 -12.12 -17.61 -21.41
C ILE A 11 -11.66 -17.62 -22.86
N GLN A 12 -11.41 -18.82 -23.37
CA GLN A 12 -11.11 -19.07 -24.78
C GLN A 12 -12.15 -19.99 -25.39
N THR A 13 -12.55 -19.72 -26.63
CA THR A 13 -13.50 -20.51 -27.39
C THR A 13 -12.77 -21.31 -28.45
N ILE A 14 -12.91 -22.64 -28.40
CA ILE A 14 -12.39 -23.57 -29.40
C ILE A 14 -13.52 -23.86 -30.38
N THR A 15 -13.28 -23.69 -31.67
CA THR A 15 -14.22 -24.04 -32.74
C THR A 15 -13.58 -25.04 -33.69
N VAL A 16 -14.23 -26.19 -33.87
CA VAL A 16 -13.92 -27.14 -34.95
C VAL A 16 -15.04 -27.08 -35.97
N SER A 17 -14.71 -26.87 -37.23
CA SER A 17 -15.72 -26.71 -38.30
C SER A 17 -15.17 -27.11 -39.67
N ALA A 18 -16.06 -27.20 -40.66
CA ALA A 18 -15.77 -27.50 -42.06
C ALA A 18 -16.93 -27.03 -42.97
N SER A 19 -16.74 -27.01 -44.29
CA SER A 19 -17.81 -26.71 -45.27
C SER A 19 -18.60 -27.95 -45.72
N SER A 20 -18.22 -29.13 -45.25
CA SER A 20 -18.95 -30.41 -45.39
C SER A 20 -19.00 -31.12 -44.04
N PRO A 21 -19.75 -32.24 -43.87
CA PRO A 21 -19.74 -32.98 -42.61
C PRO A 21 -18.32 -33.23 -42.11
N VAL A 22 -18.04 -32.79 -40.89
CA VAL A 22 -16.71 -32.88 -40.29
C VAL A 22 -16.52 -34.27 -39.65
N GLY A 23 -15.26 -34.68 -39.56
CA GLY A 23 -14.86 -35.91 -38.91
C GLY A 23 -13.39 -35.86 -38.51
N GLY A 24 -12.85 -36.99 -38.04
CA GLY A 24 -11.43 -37.11 -37.71
C GLY A 24 -11.08 -36.56 -36.33
N THR A 25 -9.82 -36.16 -36.17
CA THR A 25 -9.25 -35.74 -34.88
C THR A 25 -8.47 -34.44 -35.02
N PHE A 26 -8.31 -33.73 -33.90
CA PHE A 26 -7.47 -32.56 -33.78
C PHE A 26 -6.60 -32.68 -32.52
N ARG A 27 -5.62 -31.78 -32.38
CA ARG A 27 -4.81 -31.64 -31.17
C ARG A 27 -4.83 -30.19 -30.70
N LEU A 28 -4.70 -29.99 -29.40
CA LEU A 28 -4.53 -28.67 -28.79
C LEU A 28 -3.11 -28.56 -28.24
N SER A 29 -2.53 -27.36 -28.30
CA SER A 29 -1.22 -27.08 -27.74
C SER A 29 -1.25 -25.81 -26.90
N PHE A 30 -0.61 -25.88 -25.73
CA PHE A 30 -0.46 -24.79 -24.77
C PHE A 30 0.87 -24.97 -24.04
N GLY A 31 1.56 -23.87 -23.71
CA GLY A 31 2.83 -23.94 -22.96
C GLY A 31 3.98 -24.70 -23.64
N GLY A 32 3.88 -24.98 -24.95
CA GLY A 32 4.84 -25.81 -25.69
C GLY A 32 4.60 -27.31 -25.61
N GLU A 33 3.51 -27.74 -24.96
CA GLU A 33 3.05 -29.13 -24.93
C GLU A 33 1.82 -29.32 -25.83
N THR A 34 1.58 -30.56 -26.26
CA THR A 34 0.49 -30.91 -27.18
C THR A 34 -0.28 -32.11 -26.62
N THR A 35 -1.61 -32.05 -26.69
CA THR A 35 -2.49 -33.12 -26.24
C THR A 35 -2.34 -34.39 -27.09
N SER A 36 -2.89 -35.50 -26.60
CA SER A 36 -3.29 -36.60 -27.49
C SER A 36 -4.34 -36.15 -28.51
N GLU A 37 -4.59 -36.97 -29.53
CA GLU A 37 -5.69 -36.71 -30.47
C GLU A 37 -7.05 -36.69 -29.75
N ILE A 38 -7.84 -35.67 -30.08
CA ILE A 38 -9.19 -35.45 -29.60
C ILE A 38 -10.12 -35.60 -30.79
N SER A 39 -11.18 -36.41 -30.69
CA SER A 39 -12.17 -36.50 -31.78
C SER A 39 -12.94 -35.18 -31.91
N TYR A 40 -13.30 -34.85 -33.15
CA TYR A 40 -13.97 -33.60 -33.51
C TYR A 40 -15.29 -33.30 -32.77
N ASP A 41 -15.94 -34.31 -32.17
CA ASP A 41 -17.26 -34.26 -31.52
C ASP A 41 -17.22 -34.61 -30.02
N MET A 42 -16.04 -34.58 -29.40
CA MET A 42 -15.86 -34.95 -27.99
C MET A 42 -16.64 -34.02 -27.03
N ASN A 43 -17.03 -34.55 -25.86
CA ASN A 43 -17.68 -33.76 -24.83
C ASN A 43 -16.68 -32.90 -24.03
N GLY A 44 -17.20 -31.88 -23.34
CA GLY A 44 -16.41 -30.97 -22.49
C GLY A 44 -15.43 -31.68 -21.54
N PRO A 45 -15.87 -32.64 -20.71
CA PRO A 45 -14.98 -33.33 -19.78
C PRO A 45 -13.81 -34.08 -20.42
N THR A 46 -13.96 -34.56 -21.66
CA THR A 46 -12.85 -35.21 -22.38
C THR A 46 -11.84 -34.19 -22.87
N VAL A 47 -12.30 -33.02 -23.33
CA VAL A 47 -11.45 -31.90 -23.76
C VAL A 47 -10.73 -31.30 -22.55
N GLU A 48 -11.43 -31.14 -21.43
CA GLU A 48 -10.90 -30.75 -20.12
C GLU A 48 -9.73 -31.64 -19.72
N HIS A 49 -9.97 -32.96 -19.65
CA HIS A 49 -8.92 -33.92 -19.29
C HIS A 49 -7.72 -33.90 -20.25
N ALA A 50 -7.95 -33.64 -21.55
CA ALA A 50 -6.87 -33.52 -22.50
C ALA A 50 -6.01 -32.27 -22.23
N LEU A 51 -6.62 -31.13 -21.91
CA LEU A 51 -5.92 -29.89 -21.59
C LEU A 51 -5.18 -29.99 -20.24
N GLU A 52 -5.80 -30.57 -19.21
CA GLU A 52 -5.19 -30.78 -17.89
C GLU A 52 -4.08 -31.85 -17.89
N SER A 53 -3.92 -32.59 -19.00
CA SER A 53 -2.77 -33.49 -19.17
C SER A 53 -1.48 -32.74 -19.51
N LEU A 54 -1.56 -31.46 -19.89
CA LEU A 54 -0.42 -30.59 -20.17
C LEU A 54 0.11 -30.02 -18.85
N SER A 55 1.42 -30.12 -18.59
CA SER A 55 1.97 -29.77 -17.27
C SER A 55 1.86 -28.29 -16.90
N THR A 56 1.59 -27.43 -17.89
CA THR A 56 1.39 -25.99 -17.73
C THR A 56 -0.06 -25.57 -17.45
N ILE A 57 -1.01 -26.50 -17.46
CA ILE A 57 -2.42 -26.25 -17.10
C ILE A 57 -2.71 -27.07 -15.84
N VAL A 58 -3.13 -26.39 -14.77
CA VAL A 58 -3.47 -27.05 -13.51
C VAL A 58 -4.97 -27.35 -13.44
N ASP A 59 -5.80 -26.38 -13.83
CA ASP A 59 -7.27 -26.50 -13.75
C ASP A 59 -7.95 -25.66 -14.84
N VAL A 60 -8.84 -26.28 -15.60
CA VAL A 60 -9.70 -25.61 -16.59
C VAL A 60 -11.11 -26.16 -16.49
N ALA A 61 -12.12 -25.32 -16.69
CA ALA A 61 -13.49 -25.78 -16.89
C ALA A 61 -13.84 -25.73 -18.38
N VAL A 62 -14.32 -26.84 -18.94
CA VAL A 62 -14.71 -26.89 -20.36
C VAL A 62 -16.20 -27.16 -20.54
N GLU A 63 -16.91 -26.19 -21.12
CA GLU A 63 -18.32 -26.32 -21.49
C GLU A 63 -18.48 -26.55 -23.00
N HIS A 64 -19.28 -27.56 -23.37
CA HIS A 64 -19.61 -27.80 -24.77
C HIS A 64 -20.82 -26.95 -25.18
N MET A 65 -20.60 -25.96 -26.04
CA MET A 65 -21.57 -24.95 -26.43
C MET A 65 -22.54 -25.43 -27.52
N GLY A 66 -22.23 -26.57 -28.16
CA GLY A 66 -23.04 -27.19 -29.20
C GLY A 66 -22.26 -27.40 -30.49
N ASN A 67 -23.00 -27.79 -31.53
CA ASN A 67 -22.43 -28.12 -32.83
C ASN A 67 -22.94 -27.17 -33.92
N ASP A 68 -22.10 -26.93 -34.92
CA ASP A 68 -22.48 -26.27 -36.16
C ASP A 68 -23.34 -27.17 -37.07
N ALA A 69 -23.73 -26.66 -38.24
CA ALA A 69 -24.57 -27.38 -39.20
C ALA A 69 -23.87 -28.57 -39.88
N GLN A 70 -22.54 -28.65 -39.82
CA GLN A 70 -21.71 -29.71 -40.36
C GLN A 70 -21.31 -30.74 -39.29
N GLY A 71 -21.73 -30.53 -38.04
CA GLY A 71 -21.44 -31.39 -36.90
C GLY A 71 -20.14 -31.05 -36.16
N GLY A 72 -19.51 -29.92 -36.48
CA GLY A 72 -18.32 -29.43 -35.79
C GLY A 72 -18.67 -28.82 -34.45
N SER A 73 -17.85 -29.08 -33.44
CA SER A 73 -18.15 -28.72 -32.06
C SER A 73 -17.50 -27.41 -31.63
N ILE A 74 -18.16 -26.73 -30.70
CA ILE A 74 -17.70 -25.49 -30.09
C ILE A 74 -17.59 -25.71 -28.59
N TRP A 75 -16.44 -25.38 -28.02
CA TRP A 75 -16.20 -25.46 -26.57
C TRP A 75 -15.76 -24.12 -26.03
N GLU A 76 -16.24 -23.78 -24.84
CA GLU A 76 -15.76 -22.67 -24.03
C GLU A 76 -14.84 -23.23 -22.94
N VAL A 77 -13.61 -22.72 -22.88
CA VAL A 77 -12.58 -23.12 -21.92
C VAL A 77 -12.35 -21.94 -20.99
N THR A 78 -12.66 -22.12 -19.70
CA THR A 78 -12.36 -21.14 -18.66
C THR A 78 -11.12 -21.59 -17.89
N PHE A 79 -10.10 -20.74 -17.84
CA PHE A 79 -8.87 -21.00 -17.07
C PHE A 79 -9.08 -20.68 -15.59
N ALA A 80 -9.07 -21.73 -14.76
CA ALA A 80 -9.15 -21.60 -13.30
C ALA A 80 -7.76 -21.58 -12.66
N ASP A 81 -6.78 -22.31 -13.21
CA ASP A 81 -5.37 -22.23 -12.85
C ASP A 81 -4.50 -22.63 -14.07
N PRO A 82 -3.72 -21.69 -14.65
CA PRO A 82 -3.38 -20.35 -14.12
C PRO A 82 -4.51 -19.31 -14.28
N VAL A 83 -4.64 -18.42 -13.28
CA VAL A 83 -5.55 -17.26 -13.31
C VAL A 83 -4.88 -16.07 -13.99
N GLY A 84 -5.65 -15.26 -14.71
CA GLY A 84 -5.18 -14.02 -15.36
C GLY A 84 -5.12 -14.15 -16.87
N ASP A 85 -4.39 -13.22 -17.50
CA ASP A 85 -4.15 -13.24 -18.95
C ASP A 85 -3.23 -14.43 -19.29
N VAL A 86 -3.73 -15.35 -20.11
CA VAL A 86 -2.99 -16.57 -20.49
C VAL A 86 -2.74 -16.59 -22.00
N ALA A 87 -1.72 -17.36 -22.41
CA ALA A 87 -1.47 -17.52 -23.83
C ALA A 87 -2.64 -18.23 -24.53
N ALA A 88 -2.94 -17.84 -25.77
CA ALA A 88 -3.94 -18.53 -26.57
C ALA A 88 -3.55 -20.01 -26.79
N ILE A 89 -4.51 -20.92 -26.56
CA ILE A 89 -4.40 -22.31 -27.00
C ILE A 89 -4.28 -22.29 -28.53
N THR A 90 -3.44 -23.16 -29.07
CA THR A 90 -3.33 -23.34 -30.52
C THR A 90 -3.88 -24.70 -30.92
N GLY A 91 -4.59 -24.76 -32.04
CA GLY A 91 -5.17 -25.99 -32.55
C GLY A 91 -4.43 -26.51 -33.79
N ASP A 92 -4.16 -27.81 -33.82
CA ASP A 92 -3.73 -28.53 -35.02
C ASP A 92 -4.88 -29.40 -35.54
N GLY A 93 -5.48 -28.95 -36.65
CA GLY A 93 -6.58 -29.61 -37.33
C GLY A 93 -6.16 -30.55 -38.47
N SER A 94 -4.87 -30.88 -38.61
CA SER A 94 -4.37 -31.69 -39.73
C SER A 94 -4.96 -33.12 -39.79
N GLY A 95 -5.51 -33.62 -38.69
CA GLY A 95 -6.23 -34.89 -38.62
C GLY A 95 -7.74 -34.80 -38.92
N LEU A 96 -8.26 -33.59 -39.14
CA LEU A 96 -9.68 -33.38 -39.42
C LEU A 96 -10.00 -33.75 -40.87
N THR A 97 -11.24 -34.21 -41.07
CA THR A 97 -11.78 -34.53 -42.39
C THR A 97 -12.99 -33.66 -42.68
N GLY A 98 -13.23 -33.42 -43.96
CA GLY A 98 -14.25 -32.49 -44.44
C GLY A 98 -13.60 -31.42 -45.31
N THR A 99 -14.37 -30.83 -46.22
CA THR A 99 -13.88 -29.75 -47.08
C THR A 99 -13.57 -28.53 -46.22
N ASP A 100 -12.35 -27.99 -46.36
CA ASP A 100 -11.86 -26.82 -45.60
C ASP A 100 -12.00 -26.99 -44.08
N ALA A 101 -11.82 -28.21 -43.56
CA ALA A 101 -11.88 -28.46 -42.12
C ALA A 101 -10.77 -27.73 -41.36
N PHE A 102 -11.12 -27.13 -40.23
CA PHE A 102 -10.21 -26.36 -39.40
C PHE A 102 -10.55 -26.47 -37.91
N VAL A 103 -9.57 -26.09 -37.10
CA VAL A 103 -9.76 -25.75 -35.69
C VAL A 103 -9.27 -24.31 -35.49
N SER A 104 -10.05 -23.49 -34.82
CA SER A 104 -9.67 -22.15 -34.40
C SER A 104 -9.87 -22.00 -32.90
N VAL A 105 -9.09 -21.10 -32.31
CA VAL A 105 -9.21 -20.72 -30.90
C VAL A 105 -9.18 -19.21 -30.84
N ASP A 106 -10.18 -18.63 -30.16
CA ASP A 106 -10.31 -17.20 -29.96
C ASP A 106 -10.45 -16.90 -28.46
N THR A 107 -9.74 -15.90 -27.94
CA THR A 107 -9.94 -15.43 -26.56
C THR A 107 -11.22 -14.58 -26.51
N SER A 108 -12.28 -15.13 -25.91
CA SER A 108 -13.59 -14.48 -25.81
C SER A 108 -13.68 -13.54 -24.59
N GLN A 109 -12.91 -13.82 -23.54
CA GLN A 109 -12.71 -12.94 -22.39
C GLN A 109 -11.26 -12.99 -21.96
N GLN A 110 -10.55 -11.86 -22.02
CA GLN A 110 -9.18 -11.78 -21.51
C GLN A 110 -9.18 -11.86 -19.98
N GLY A 111 -8.32 -12.72 -19.42
CA GLY A 111 -8.16 -12.80 -17.98
C GLY A 111 -7.36 -11.62 -17.42
N SER A 112 -7.51 -11.36 -16.13
CA SER A 112 -6.83 -10.25 -15.47
C SER A 112 -6.56 -10.57 -14.01
N VAL A 113 -5.37 -10.23 -13.54
CA VAL A 113 -4.96 -10.29 -12.13
C VAL A 113 -4.16 -9.03 -11.80
N LEU A 114 -4.07 -8.71 -10.50
CA LEU A 114 -3.20 -7.64 -10.05
C LEU A 114 -1.75 -7.98 -10.43
N GLY A 115 -1.07 -7.01 -11.03
CA GLY A 115 0.33 -7.14 -11.43
C GLY A 115 1.01 -5.78 -11.58
N GLY A 116 2.22 -5.79 -12.14
CA GLY A 116 2.97 -4.57 -12.44
C GLY A 116 3.65 -3.96 -11.21
N THR A 117 3.81 -2.63 -11.24
CA THR A 117 4.55 -1.88 -10.22
C THR A 117 3.78 -0.65 -9.75
N PHE A 118 4.12 -0.15 -8.58
CA PHE A 118 3.63 1.13 -8.07
C PHE A 118 4.79 1.95 -7.52
N THR A 119 4.57 3.24 -7.30
CA THR A 119 5.53 4.09 -6.57
C THR A 119 4.83 4.80 -5.41
N LEU A 120 5.62 5.21 -4.43
CA LEU A 120 5.17 6.03 -3.31
C LEU A 120 5.91 7.35 -3.34
N THR A 121 5.20 8.45 -3.13
CA THR A 121 5.76 9.79 -2.97
C THR A 121 5.65 10.22 -1.52
N PHE A 122 6.77 10.61 -0.93
CA PHE A 122 6.85 11.21 0.40
C PHE A 122 7.71 12.47 0.34
N GLU A 123 7.19 13.60 0.83
CA GLU A 123 7.86 14.91 0.78
C GLU A 123 8.47 15.26 -0.59
N GLN A 124 7.72 15.06 -1.67
CA GLN A 124 8.14 15.31 -3.07
C GLN A 124 9.26 14.38 -3.60
N GLN A 125 9.65 13.36 -2.85
CA GLN A 125 10.56 12.32 -3.31
C GLN A 125 9.78 11.06 -3.65
N VAL A 126 10.13 10.44 -4.79
CA VAL A 126 9.46 9.26 -5.31
C VAL A 126 10.37 8.05 -5.11
N THR A 127 9.82 6.93 -4.65
CA THR A 127 10.56 5.66 -4.58
C THR A 127 10.93 5.17 -5.98
N ALA A 128 11.86 4.23 -6.06
CA ALA A 128 11.95 3.38 -7.26
C ALA A 128 10.65 2.55 -7.42
N ASP A 129 10.44 1.99 -8.61
CA ASP A 129 9.32 1.08 -8.87
C ASP A 129 9.31 -0.09 -7.88
N ILE A 130 8.19 -0.25 -7.19
CA ILE A 130 7.94 -1.32 -6.23
C ILE A 130 7.02 -2.34 -6.89
N ALA A 131 7.41 -3.61 -6.94
CA ALA A 131 6.55 -4.67 -7.46
C ALA A 131 5.26 -4.80 -6.64
N PHE A 132 4.13 -5.09 -7.30
CA PHE A 132 2.84 -5.25 -6.63
C PHE A 132 2.88 -6.31 -5.50
N ASP A 133 3.70 -7.35 -5.67
CA ASP A 133 3.90 -8.47 -4.75
C ASP A 133 5.20 -8.38 -3.95
N ALA A 134 5.82 -7.19 -3.90
CA ALA A 134 7.06 -6.95 -3.16
C ALA A 134 6.95 -7.42 -1.70
N ALA A 135 8.06 -7.96 -1.17
CA ALA A 135 8.11 -8.29 0.25
C ALA A 135 8.13 -7.00 1.09
N ALA A 136 7.69 -7.08 2.34
CA ALA A 136 7.72 -5.92 3.25
C ALA A 136 9.13 -5.29 3.38
N ALA A 137 10.18 -6.11 3.30
CA ALA A 137 11.58 -5.66 3.34
C ALA A 137 11.96 -4.83 2.09
N ASP A 138 11.42 -5.16 0.92
CA ASP A 138 11.69 -4.42 -0.32
C ASP A 138 10.98 -3.07 -0.29
N VAL A 139 9.72 -3.04 0.18
CA VAL A 139 8.97 -1.78 0.39
C VAL A 139 9.68 -0.89 1.42
N LYS A 140 10.14 -1.46 2.54
CA LYS A 140 10.97 -0.75 3.52
C LYS A 140 12.22 -0.16 2.87
N SER A 141 12.95 -0.96 2.09
CA SER A 141 14.19 -0.52 1.44
C SER A 141 13.94 0.60 0.43
N ALA A 142 12.83 0.55 -0.31
CA ALA A 142 12.45 1.60 -1.25
C ALA A 142 12.12 2.92 -0.55
N LEU A 143 11.44 2.87 0.60
CA LEU A 143 11.14 4.04 1.43
C LEU A 143 12.37 4.62 2.11
N GLU A 144 13.23 3.80 2.73
CA GLU A 144 14.48 4.25 3.39
C GLU A 144 15.56 4.73 2.39
N ALA A 145 15.34 4.53 1.08
CA ALA A 145 16.17 5.13 0.05
C ALA A 145 15.85 6.61 -0.21
N LEU A 146 14.69 7.10 0.27
CA LEU A 146 14.34 8.52 0.20
C LEU A 146 15.15 9.29 1.26
N VAL A 147 15.67 10.46 0.88
CA VAL A 147 16.50 11.29 1.78
C VAL A 147 15.69 11.86 2.95
N SER A 148 14.39 12.10 2.74
CA SER A 148 13.46 12.52 3.80
C SER A 148 13.07 11.40 4.76
N VAL A 149 13.40 10.14 4.45
CA VAL A 149 13.01 9.00 5.28
C VAL A 149 14.23 8.45 6.03
N ASP A 150 14.14 8.41 7.36
CA ASP A 150 15.19 7.82 8.20
C ASP A 150 14.97 6.32 8.38
N THR A 151 14.04 5.92 9.25
CA THR A 151 13.74 4.50 9.52
C THR A 151 12.25 4.25 9.53
N VAL A 152 11.81 3.22 8.78
CA VAL A 152 10.43 2.74 8.79
C VAL A 152 10.34 1.26 9.16
N THR A 153 9.23 0.89 9.79
CA THR A 153 8.84 -0.51 9.94
C THR A 153 7.71 -0.81 8.97
N VAL A 154 7.86 -1.86 8.16
CA VAL A 154 6.83 -2.28 7.20
C VAL A 154 6.36 -3.69 7.53
N THR A 155 5.05 -3.88 7.57
CA THR A 155 4.42 -5.20 7.62
C THR A 155 3.53 -5.38 6.40
N ARG A 156 3.38 -6.63 5.94
CA ARG A 156 2.55 -6.98 4.79
C ARG A 156 1.57 -8.08 5.15
N THR A 157 0.33 -7.95 4.69
CA THR A 157 -0.71 -8.98 4.71
C THR A 157 -1.33 -9.12 3.32
N GLY A 158 -2.17 -10.14 3.13
CA GLY A 158 -2.81 -10.44 1.84
C GLY A 158 -2.02 -11.40 0.95
N ASP A 159 -2.54 -11.64 -0.25
CA ASP A 159 -2.00 -12.55 -1.26
C ASP A 159 -2.30 -12.05 -2.69
N ALA A 160 -1.78 -12.75 -3.71
CA ALA A 160 -1.93 -12.32 -5.10
C ALA A 160 -3.39 -12.37 -5.62
N ALA A 161 -4.27 -13.16 -4.98
CA ALA A 161 -5.66 -13.28 -5.40
C ALA A 161 -6.54 -12.18 -4.77
N ALA A 162 -6.29 -11.83 -3.51
CA ALA A 162 -7.05 -10.81 -2.77
C ALA A 162 -6.42 -9.41 -2.82
N GLY A 163 -5.16 -9.31 -3.26
CA GLY A 163 -4.35 -8.10 -3.16
C GLY A 163 -3.50 -8.05 -1.88
N PHE A 164 -2.63 -7.04 -1.81
CA PHE A 164 -1.69 -6.86 -0.69
C PHE A 164 -1.99 -5.60 0.11
N ALA A 165 -1.82 -5.68 1.42
CA ALA A 165 -1.86 -4.52 2.30
C ALA A 165 -0.52 -4.36 3.03
N PHE A 166 0.04 -3.15 2.96
CA PHE A 166 1.25 -2.76 3.65
C PHE A 166 0.93 -1.72 4.73
N SER A 167 1.35 -2.00 5.95
CA SER A 167 1.35 -1.03 7.04
C SER A 167 2.77 -0.52 7.24
N VAL A 168 2.93 0.80 7.16
CA VAL A 168 4.20 1.52 7.28
C VAL A 168 4.13 2.37 8.54
N THR A 169 5.12 2.23 9.41
CA THR A 169 5.28 3.03 10.62
C THR A 169 6.60 3.78 10.56
N PHE A 170 6.55 5.10 10.62
CA PHE A 170 7.74 5.95 10.74
C PHE A 170 8.27 5.87 12.18
N SER A 171 9.57 5.62 12.33
CA SER A 171 10.19 5.35 13.64
C SER A 171 11.55 6.03 13.84
N GLY A 172 12.03 6.77 12.84
CA GLY A 172 13.24 7.58 12.95
C GLY A 172 12.99 8.88 13.72
N GLY A 173 13.98 9.35 14.50
CA GLY A 173 13.83 10.54 15.35
C GLY A 173 13.63 11.84 14.58
N ALA A 174 13.98 11.88 13.29
CA ALA A 174 13.73 12.99 12.39
C ALA A 174 12.28 13.08 11.88
N LEU A 175 11.47 12.03 12.08
CA LEU A 175 10.08 11.90 11.65
C LEU A 175 9.13 11.75 12.85
N ALA A 176 9.44 12.45 13.94
CA ALA A 176 8.54 12.55 15.09
C ALA A 176 7.35 13.46 14.76
N GLY A 177 6.21 13.20 15.39
CA GLY A 177 4.97 13.95 15.14
C GLY A 177 4.20 13.42 13.94
N ASP A 178 3.11 14.09 13.62
CA ASP A 178 2.25 13.69 12.51
C ASP A 178 2.96 13.85 11.16
N GLN A 179 2.84 12.84 10.30
CA GLN A 179 3.54 12.84 9.01
C GLN A 179 2.54 13.04 7.88
N PRO A 180 2.91 13.80 6.83
CA PRO A 180 2.03 13.93 5.68
C PRO A 180 1.75 12.56 5.06
N LEU A 181 0.50 12.33 4.68
CA LEU A 181 0.09 11.11 4.01
C LEU A 181 0.88 10.93 2.71
N MET A 182 1.44 9.74 2.51
CA MET A 182 2.11 9.39 1.25
C MET A 182 1.10 9.38 0.10
N GLU A 183 1.55 9.81 -1.08
CA GLU A 183 0.78 9.67 -2.31
C GLU A 183 1.23 8.39 -3.04
N GLY A 184 0.28 7.58 -3.46
CA GLY A 184 0.54 6.39 -4.27
C GLY A 184 0.31 6.67 -5.76
N ASP A 185 1.20 6.17 -6.62
CA ASP A 185 1.01 6.16 -8.07
C ASP A 185 0.82 4.70 -8.55
N ASP A 186 -0.36 4.43 -9.12
CA ASP A 186 -0.77 3.13 -9.66
C ASP A 186 -0.68 3.01 -11.18
N THR A 187 -0.09 4.00 -11.86
CA THR A 187 -0.02 4.00 -13.32
C THR A 187 0.76 2.80 -13.87
N GLY A 188 1.70 2.26 -13.08
CA GLY A 188 2.46 1.04 -13.39
C GLY A 188 1.73 -0.27 -13.06
N LEU A 189 0.60 -0.24 -12.35
CA LEU A 189 -0.14 -1.45 -12.00
C LEU A 189 -0.92 -1.98 -13.21
N THR A 190 -1.09 -3.29 -13.24
CA THR A 190 -1.95 -4.02 -14.19
C THR A 190 -3.06 -4.74 -13.45
N GLY A 191 -4.10 -5.15 -14.17
CA GLY A 191 -5.30 -5.75 -13.59
C GLY A 191 -6.55 -4.90 -13.85
N ALA A 192 -7.68 -5.56 -14.05
CA ALA A 192 -8.97 -4.89 -14.17
C ALA A 192 -9.34 -4.19 -12.85
N ASP A 193 -9.88 -2.98 -12.93
CA ASP A 193 -10.28 -2.15 -11.78
C ASP A 193 -9.22 -2.02 -10.67
N LYS A 194 -7.94 -2.04 -11.05
CA LYS A 194 -6.83 -1.89 -10.13
C LYS A 194 -6.96 -0.62 -9.29
N GLN A 195 -6.59 -0.72 -8.02
CA GLN A 195 -6.54 0.41 -7.10
C GLN A 195 -5.30 0.36 -6.21
N LEU A 196 -4.77 1.55 -5.92
CA LEU A 196 -3.82 1.81 -4.87
C LEU A 196 -4.43 2.82 -3.91
N ILE A 197 -4.69 2.39 -2.67
CA ILE A 197 -5.25 3.25 -1.63
C ILE A 197 -4.20 3.45 -0.55
N VAL A 198 -3.91 4.71 -0.25
CA VAL A 198 -3.07 5.10 0.88
C VAL A 198 -3.95 5.82 1.89
N ASN A 199 -4.07 5.23 3.08
CA ASN A 199 -4.81 5.79 4.20
C ASN A 199 -3.87 5.90 5.40
N GLU A 200 -4.11 6.93 6.20
CA GLU A 200 -3.52 7.05 7.52
C GLU A 200 -4.18 6.05 8.47
N ALA A 201 -3.37 5.20 9.11
CA ALA A 201 -3.86 4.24 10.11
C ALA A 201 -3.86 4.83 11.52
N THR A 202 -2.84 5.63 11.83
CA THR A 202 -2.66 6.29 13.13
C THR A 202 -1.82 7.52 12.89
N ALA A 203 -2.39 8.70 13.16
CA ALA A 203 -1.66 9.96 13.12
C ALA A 203 -0.52 9.94 14.15
N GLY A 204 0.59 10.57 13.81
CA GLY A 204 1.63 10.82 14.80
C GLY A 204 1.13 11.83 15.82
N SER A 205 1.40 11.63 17.11
CA SER A 205 1.10 12.66 18.09
C SER A 205 2.16 13.76 17.97
N ASP A 206 1.76 14.97 17.58
CA ASP A 206 2.59 16.15 17.76
C ASP A 206 2.85 16.31 19.26
N ALA A 207 4.03 15.89 19.73
CA ALA A 207 4.47 16.12 21.10
C ALA A 207 4.64 17.63 21.28
N GLY A 208 3.68 18.25 21.96
CA GLY A 208 3.50 19.70 22.00
C GLY A 208 2.88 20.17 23.30
N LEU A 209 3.60 21.00 24.06
CA LEU A 209 3.02 21.69 25.22
C LEU A 209 2.85 23.16 24.89
N SER A 210 1.59 23.61 24.86
CA SER A 210 1.26 25.04 24.86
C SER A 210 1.37 25.58 26.29
N VAL A 211 2.23 26.56 26.48
CA VAL A 211 2.48 27.22 27.76
C VAL A 211 1.97 28.65 27.67
N SER A 212 1.19 29.09 28.65
CA SER A 212 0.78 30.48 28.83
C SER A 212 0.97 30.90 30.28
N PHE A 213 1.42 32.14 30.50
CA PHE A 213 1.62 32.70 31.83
C PHE A 213 1.51 34.23 31.78
N ASP A 214 0.93 34.82 32.82
CA ASP A 214 0.87 36.28 32.94
C ASP A 214 2.22 36.86 33.38
N ALA A 215 2.55 38.06 32.93
CA ALA A 215 3.70 38.79 33.45
C ALA A 215 3.56 39.06 34.97
N PRO A 216 4.66 39.07 35.75
CA PRO A 216 4.60 39.37 37.18
C PRO A 216 3.98 40.75 37.43
N ALA A 217 3.02 40.82 38.35
CA ALA A 217 2.35 42.08 38.71
C ALA A 217 3.29 43.17 39.25
N ASN A 218 4.47 42.78 39.75
CA ASN A 218 5.53 43.69 40.19
C ASN A 218 6.88 43.18 39.68
N ASP A 219 7.57 44.00 38.90
CA ASP A 219 8.88 43.69 38.31
C ASP A 219 10.06 44.14 39.21
N GLY A 220 9.79 44.52 40.47
CA GLY A 220 10.80 45.05 41.38
C GLY A 220 11.39 46.40 40.91
N GLY A 221 10.68 47.13 40.05
CA GLY A 221 11.09 48.44 39.54
C GLY A 221 12.07 48.39 38.38
N ASN A 222 12.31 47.23 37.77
CA ASN A 222 13.10 47.08 36.55
C ASN A 222 12.38 46.14 35.59
N ALA A 223 12.24 46.57 34.34
CA ALA A 223 11.54 45.79 33.31
C ALA A 223 12.11 44.37 33.17
N VAL A 224 11.21 43.40 33.02
CA VAL A 224 11.57 42.02 32.70
C VAL A 224 12.24 41.99 31.33
N SER A 225 13.39 41.32 31.27
CA SER A 225 14.21 41.18 30.06
C SER A 225 13.87 39.91 29.28
N HIS A 226 13.67 38.80 29.98
CA HIS A 226 13.27 37.51 29.41
C HIS A 226 12.62 36.64 30.49
N TYR A 227 12.01 35.56 30.05
CA TYR A 227 11.52 34.48 30.89
C TYR A 227 12.34 33.23 30.63
N THR A 228 12.76 32.54 31.67
CA THR A 228 13.35 31.21 31.57
C THR A 228 12.26 30.18 31.85
N LEU A 229 11.92 29.39 30.84
CA LEU A 229 10.97 28.27 30.91
C LEU A 229 11.75 26.97 31.04
N THR A 230 11.46 26.18 32.08
CA THR A 230 12.05 24.86 32.30
C THR A 230 10.95 23.81 32.36
N TRP A 231 11.17 22.63 31.81
CA TRP A 231 10.27 21.48 31.91
C TRP A 231 11.02 20.19 32.28
N ASP A 232 10.34 19.33 33.03
CA ASP A 232 10.87 18.06 33.52
C ASP A 232 9.72 17.04 33.70
N THR A 233 10.03 15.74 33.67
CA THR A 233 9.10 14.64 33.99
C THR A 233 8.87 14.42 35.50
N ALA A 234 9.60 15.12 36.37
CA ALA A 234 9.41 15.12 37.82
C ALA A 234 9.11 16.54 38.33
N ASP A 235 8.21 16.67 39.29
CA ASP A 235 7.84 17.95 39.93
C ASP A 235 8.97 18.57 40.75
N THR A 236 9.98 17.76 41.09
CA THR A 236 11.23 18.15 41.73
C THR A 236 12.29 18.68 40.76
N PHE A 237 12.07 18.57 39.45
CA PHE A 237 13.03 18.99 38.41
C PHE A 237 14.42 18.33 38.54
N ASP A 238 14.45 17.06 38.91
CA ASP A 238 15.68 16.28 39.13
C ASP A 238 15.65 14.90 38.44
N SER A 239 14.78 14.69 37.46
CA SER A 239 14.68 13.39 36.75
C SER A 239 15.90 13.06 35.89
N GLY A 240 16.76 14.05 35.64
CA GLY A 240 17.86 13.97 34.68
C GLY A 240 17.45 14.34 33.25
N ASN A 241 16.16 14.62 33.02
CA ASN A 241 15.60 15.05 31.72
C ASN A 241 15.18 16.54 31.73
N GLU A 242 15.67 17.33 32.68
CA GLU A 242 15.38 18.77 32.76
C GLU A 242 15.84 19.47 31.47
N ALA A 243 14.95 20.24 30.84
CA ALA A 243 15.25 21.05 29.66
C ALA A 243 14.74 22.49 29.86
N THR A 244 15.38 23.46 29.20
CA THR A 244 15.13 24.89 29.40
C THR A 244 15.15 25.67 28.09
N ALA A 245 14.32 26.71 28.00
CA ALA A 245 14.30 27.70 26.92
C ALA A 245 14.17 29.11 27.50
N ASP A 246 14.87 30.09 26.90
CA ASP A 246 14.72 31.50 27.24
C ASP A 246 13.82 32.21 26.22
N LEU A 247 12.86 32.97 26.71
CA LEU A 247 11.87 33.71 25.92
C LEU A 247 12.08 35.20 26.13
N ASP A 248 12.45 35.92 25.07
CA ASP A 248 12.59 37.38 25.13
C ASP A 248 11.24 38.04 25.47
N ALA A 249 11.23 38.85 26.53
CA ALA A 249 10.04 39.51 27.04
C ALA A 249 9.43 40.50 26.02
N ALA A 250 10.21 41.00 25.06
CA ALA A 250 9.72 41.86 23.99
C ALA A 250 8.94 41.09 22.90
N THR A 251 9.22 39.80 22.72
CA THR A 251 8.56 38.93 21.72
C THR A 251 7.52 37.99 22.32
N ALA A 252 7.53 37.80 23.64
CA ALA A 252 6.53 37.02 24.38
C ALA A 252 5.11 37.64 24.40
N GLY A 253 4.80 38.54 23.47
CA GLY A 253 3.53 39.24 23.39
C GLY A 253 3.23 39.81 22.01
N ALA A 254 2.48 39.07 21.20
CA ALA A 254 1.70 39.62 20.09
C ALA A 254 0.24 39.11 20.03
N SER A 255 -0.13 38.07 20.80
CA SER A 255 -1.52 37.59 20.88
C SER A 255 -2.00 37.11 22.26
N CYS A 256 -1.09 36.85 23.20
CA CYS A 256 -1.37 36.53 24.60
C CYS A 256 -0.09 36.79 25.40
N ASP A 257 -0.22 37.42 26.58
CA ASP A 257 0.91 37.65 27.49
C ASP A 257 1.58 36.28 27.79
N GLY A 258 2.83 36.07 27.36
CA GLY A 258 3.64 34.89 27.72
C GLY A 258 3.30 33.53 27.07
N CYS A 259 2.89 33.49 25.80
CA CYS A 259 2.62 32.21 25.11
C CYS A 259 3.87 31.58 24.45
N TYR A 260 4.06 30.27 24.63
CA TYR A 260 5.11 29.48 23.99
C TYR A 260 4.67 28.06 23.68
N PHE A 261 5.16 27.49 22.59
CA PHE A 261 4.90 26.11 22.21
C PHE A 261 6.21 25.31 22.29
N ILE A 262 6.26 24.35 23.21
CA ILE A 262 7.37 23.41 23.32
C ILE A 262 7.09 22.25 22.37
N SER A 263 7.95 22.04 21.36
CA SER A 263 7.83 20.95 20.39
C SER A 263 9.05 20.02 20.34
N THR A 264 10.03 20.22 21.23
CA THR A 264 11.28 19.46 21.23
C THR A 264 11.58 18.89 22.62
N GLY A 265 12.20 17.71 22.66
CA GLY A 265 12.56 17.06 23.92
C GLY A 265 11.37 16.56 24.76
N LEU A 266 10.20 16.39 24.13
CA LEU A 266 8.99 15.87 24.77
C LEU A 266 8.75 14.40 24.39
N THR A 267 8.37 13.59 25.39
CA THR A 267 7.93 12.20 25.21
C THR A 267 6.42 12.16 25.23
N VAL A 268 5.81 11.50 24.25
CA VAL A 268 4.36 11.31 24.13
C VAL A 268 3.82 10.60 25.36
N ASP A 269 2.62 10.99 25.81
CA ASP A 269 1.91 10.47 27.00
C ASP A 269 2.64 10.67 28.35
N ALA A 270 3.83 11.28 28.34
CA ALA A 270 4.53 11.62 29.56
C ALA A 270 3.91 12.85 30.23
N ILE A 271 3.92 12.85 31.56
CA ILE A 271 3.53 14.01 32.35
C ILE A 271 4.75 14.91 32.51
N TYR A 272 4.59 16.19 32.19
CA TYR A 272 5.59 17.22 32.39
C TYR A 272 5.15 18.23 33.44
N TYR A 273 6.12 18.71 34.20
CA TYR A 273 6.02 19.82 35.14
C TYR A 273 6.84 20.97 34.61
N LEU A 274 6.25 22.16 34.57
CA LEU A 274 6.84 23.35 34.00
C LEU A 274 7.10 24.38 35.09
N ARG A 275 8.21 25.11 35.00
CA ARG A 275 8.45 26.31 35.79
C ARG A 275 8.85 27.48 34.89
N VAL A 276 8.34 28.66 35.21
CA VAL A 276 8.67 29.92 34.54
C VAL A 276 9.26 30.89 35.54
N VAL A 277 10.39 31.50 35.17
CA VAL A 277 11.10 32.50 35.98
C VAL A 277 11.26 33.78 35.16
N ALA A 278 10.75 34.90 35.67
CA ALA A 278 10.99 36.21 35.09
C ALA A 278 12.37 36.75 35.51
N VAL A 279 13.13 37.29 34.55
CA VAL A 279 14.50 37.79 34.80
C VAL A 279 14.62 39.24 34.38
N ASN A 280 15.09 40.11 35.28
CA ASN A 280 15.42 41.51 34.98
C ASN A 280 16.89 41.81 35.32
N ILE A 281 17.28 43.08 35.22
CA ILE A 281 18.67 43.51 35.49
C ILE A 281 19.13 43.28 36.95
N LYS A 282 18.22 43.00 37.88
CA LYS A 282 18.53 42.64 39.27
C LYS A 282 18.64 41.12 39.48
N GLY A 283 18.19 40.33 38.52
CA GLY A 283 18.28 38.87 38.53
C GLY A 283 16.94 38.19 38.33
N ALA A 284 16.90 36.91 38.69
CA ALA A 284 15.73 36.05 38.61
C ALA A 284 14.72 36.32 39.74
N GLY A 285 13.44 36.33 39.40
CA GLY A 285 12.33 36.37 40.33
C GLY A 285 11.97 35.00 40.91
N ALA A 286 10.81 34.93 41.58
CA ALA A 286 10.25 33.66 42.03
C ALA A 286 9.75 32.84 40.84
N ALA A 287 9.89 31.51 40.94
CA ALA A 287 9.35 30.59 39.94
C ALA A 287 7.84 30.41 40.12
N ALA A 288 7.09 30.47 39.01
CA ALA A 288 5.75 29.91 38.92
C ALA A 288 5.87 28.45 38.44
N VAL A 289 5.15 27.51 39.05
CA VAL A 289 5.22 26.08 38.73
C VAL A 289 3.83 25.58 38.34
N SER A 290 3.75 24.75 37.29
CA SER A 290 2.50 24.13 36.86
C SER A 290 2.15 22.90 37.72
N SER A 291 0.89 22.46 37.65
CA SER A 291 0.58 21.05 37.91
C SER A 291 1.15 20.18 36.78
N GLY A 292 1.17 18.85 36.98
CA GLY A 292 1.54 17.92 35.91
C GLY A 292 0.60 18.07 34.70
N VAL A 293 1.19 18.22 33.52
CA VAL A 293 0.50 18.33 32.23
C VAL A 293 0.88 17.13 31.38
N GLN A 294 -0.10 16.35 30.94
CA GLN A 294 0.16 15.25 30.02
C GLN A 294 0.47 15.80 28.62
N ASN A 295 1.57 15.34 28.04
CA ASN A 295 1.95 15.67 26.69
C ASN A 295 1.18 14.79 25.69
N GLY A 296 0.23 15.40 24.98
CA GLY A 296 -0.63 14.75 23.99
C GLY A 296 -1.82 14.01 24.62
N GLU A 297 -3.03 14.47 24.32
CA GLU A 297 -4.11 13.53 24.00
C GLU A 297 -4.41 13.72 22.52
N ALA A 298 -4.33 12.64 21.74
CA ALA A 298 -4.87 12.60 20.40
C ALA A 298 -6.40 12.74 20.50
N PHE A 299 -6.98 13.71 19.80
CA PHE A 299 -8.43 13.74 19.53
C PHE A 299 -8.71 13.14 18.16
#